data_AF-W1Y510-F1
#
_entry.id   AF-W1Y510-F1
#
_cell.length_a   1.000
_cell.length_b   1.000
_cell.length_c   1.000
_cell.angle_alpha   90.00
_cell.angle_beta   90.00
_cell.angle_gamma   90.00
#
_symmetry.space_group_name_H-M   'P 1'
#
loop_
_entity.id
_entity.type
_entity.pdbx_description
1 polymer ?
#
loop_
_entity_poly.entity_id
_entity_poly.type
_entity_poly.pdbx_seq_one_letter_code
_entity_poly.pdbx_strand_id
1 'polypeptide(L)' 'MKSLSYKRIYKSQEYLATLGTIEYRSLFGSYSLTVDDTVFAMVSDGELYLRACEQSAQ' A
#
# COMPACT_ATOMS: atom_id res chain seq x y z
N MET A 1 1.29 -13.03 10.51
CA MET A 1 0.76 -12.14 9.43
C MET A 1 1.01 -10.67 9.69
N LYS A 2 0.52 -10.04 10.78
CA LYS A 2 0.75 -8.60 11.04
C LYS A 2 2.22 -8.14 10.91
N SER A 3 3.16 -8.92 11.41
CA SER A 3 4.60 -8.62 11.31
C SER A 3 5.13 -8.56 9.87
N LEU A 4 4.61 -9.40 8.96
CA LEU A 4 4.97 -9.37 7.54
C LEU A 4 4.36 -8.16 6.84
N SER A 5 3.09 -7.84 7.14
CA SER A 5 2.44 -6.64 6.61
C SER A 5 3.18 -5.37 6.99
N TYR A 6 3.56 -5.18 8.26
CA TYR A 6 4.31 -4.00 8.69
C TYR A 6 5.70 -3.93 8.03
N LYS A 7 6.42 -5.05 7.94
CA LYS A 7 7.70 -5.09 7.20
C LYS A 7 7.53 -4.63 5.75
N ARG A 8 6.47 -5.10 5.07
CA ARG A 8 6.17 -4.68 3.70
C ARG A 8 5.80 -3.21 3.62
N ILE A 9 4.96 -2.70 4.52
CA ILE A 9 4.57 -1.29 4.59
C ILE A 9 5.80 -0.38 4.74
N TYR A 10 6.67 -0.64 5.73
CA TYR A 10 7.85 0.20 5.95
C TYR A 10 8.82 0.17 4.77
N LYS A 11 9.01 -1.01 4.18
CA LYS A 11 9.81 -1.14 2.95
C LYS A 11 9.17 -0.35 1.80
N SER A 12 7.86 -0.40 1.63
CA SER A 12 7.15 0.39 0.61
C SER A 12 7.30 1.89 0.84
N GLN A 13 7.20 2.37 2.09
CA GLN A 13 7.41 3.78 2.41
C GLN A 13 8.83 4.26 2.03
N GLU A 14 9.85 3.45 2.30
CA GLU A 14 11.25 3.77 1.94
C GLU A 14 11.46 3.77 0.42
N TYR A 15 11.08 2.69 -0.26
CA TYR A 15 11.33 2.53 -1.71
C TYR A 15 10.50 3.47 -2.58
N LEU A 16 9.34 3.91 -2.10
CA LEU A 16 8.42 4.77 -2.83
C LEU A 16 8.38 6.20 -2.26
N ALA A 17 9.36 6.59 -1.44
CA ALA A 17 9.44 7.91 -0.81
C ALA A 17 9.41 9.07 -1.82
N THR A 18 9.80 8.82 -3.07
CA THR A 18 9.74 9.80 -4.17
C THR A 18 8.31 10.18 -4.56
N LEU A 19 7.30 9.40 -4.20
CA LEU A 19 5.90 9.71 -4.45
C LEU A 19 5.35 10.76 -3.46
N GLY A 20 6.00 10.97 -2.31
CA GLY A 20 5.53 11.85 -1.25
C GLY A 20 5.39 11.13 0.10
N THR A 21 4.68 11.75 1.04
CA THR A 21 4.42 11.14 2.35
C THR A 21 3.41 10.02 2.21
N ILE A 22 3.88 8.79 2.36
CA ILE A 22 3.03 7.59 2.30
C ILE A 22 2.46 7.31 3.68
N GLU A 23 1.14 7.36 3.79
CA GLU A 23 0.39 6.95 4.99
C GLU A 23 -0.20 5.55 4.81
N TYR A 24 -0.56 4.90 5.91
CA TYR A 24 -1.26 3.61 5.86
C TYR A 24 -2.41 3.53 6.85
N ARG A 25 -3.46 2.79 6.46
CA ARG A 25 -4.65 2.57 7.30
C ARG A 25 -5.10 1.11 7.19
N SER A 26 -5.60 0.53 8.29
CA SER A 26 -6.19 -0.81 8.23
C SER A 26 -7.53 -0.81 7.48
N LEU A 27 -7.73 -1.80 6.62
CA LEU A 27 -8.94 -1.97 5.82
C LEU A 27 -9.29 -3.46 5.71
N PHE A 28 -10.35 -3.93 6.38
CA PHE A 28 -10.84 -5.32 6.32
C PHE A 28 -9.74 -6.43 6.40
N GLY A 29 -8.79 -6.30 7.32
CA GLY A 29 -7.71 -7.29 7.51
C GLY A 29 -6.47 -7.07 6.63
N SER A 30 -6.48 -6.07 5.77
CA SER A 30 -5.33 -5.57 5.02
C SER A 30 -4.96 -4.14 5.46
N TYR A 31 -4.01 -3.52 4.75
CA TYR A 31 -3.65 -2.11 4.92
C TYR A 31 -3.67 -1.39 3.58
N SER A 32 -4.37 -0.27 3.47
CA SER A 32 -4.25 0.63 2.32
C SER A 32 -3.03 1.54 2.49
N LEU A 33 -2.35 1.85 1.38
CA LEU A 33 -1.31 2.88 1.31
C LEU A 33 -1.84 4.08 0.50
N THR A 34 -1.61 5.28 1.03
CA THR A 34 -2.08 6.54 0.45
C THR A 34 -0.94 7.54 0.28
N VAL A 35 -1.04 8.37 -0.75
CA VAL A 35 -0.28 9.62 -0.92
C VAL A 35 -1.31 10.70 -1.21
N ASP A 36 -1.24 11.84 -0.52
CA ASP A 36 -2.19 12.96 -0.67
C ASP A 36 -3.66 12.48 -0.66
N ASP A 37 -4.03 11.73 0.38
CA ASP A 37 -5.35 11.09 0.59
C ASP A 37 -5.81 10.12 -0.53
N THR A 38 -4.95 9.84 -1.52
CA THR A 38 -5.25 8.98 -2.66
C THR A 38 -4.67 7.58 -2.46
N VAL A 39 -5.54 6.57 -2.45
CA VAL A 39 -5.11 5.15 -2.39
C VAL A 39 -4.44 4.76 -3.70
N PHE A 40 -3.19 4.31 -3.60
CA PHE A 40 -2.40 3.81 -4.73
C PHE A 40 -1.99 2.34 -4.58
N ALA A 41 -2.01 1.79 -3.36
CA ALA A 41 -1.65 0.39 -3.11
C ALA A 41 -2.33 -0.19 -1.88
N MET A 42 -2.27 -1.50 -1.75
CA MET A 42 -2.74 -2.27 -0.59
C MET A 42 -1.68 -3.32 -0.20
N VAL A 43 -1.50 -3.54 1.10
CA VAL A 43 -0.72 -4.64 1.64
C VAL A 43 -1.65 -5.69 2.23
N SER A 44 -1.64 -6.89 1.65
CA SER A 44 -2.43 -8.03 2.11
C SER A 44 -1.56 -9.28 2.11
N ASP A 45 -1.69 -10.11 3.15
CA ASP A 45 -0.89 -11.34 3.34
C ASP A 45 0.63 -11.16 3.18
N GLY A 46 1.16 -9.98 3.51
CA GLY A 46 2.59 -9.65 3.40
C GLY A 46 3.05 -9.20 2.00
N GLU A 47 2.15 -9.17 1.02
CA GLU A 47 2.42 -8.74 -0.35
C GLU A 47 1.86 -7.34 -0.64
N LEU A 48 2.47 -6.65 -1.60
CA LEU A 48 2.09 -5.31 -2.06
C LEU A 48 1.32 -5.42 -3.38
N TYR A 49 0.11 -4.89 -3.41
CA TYR A 49 -0.77 -4.82 -4.57
C TYR A 49 -0.93 -3.36 -4.98
N LEU A 50 -0.66 -3.05 -6.25
CA LEU A 50 -0.86 -1.70 -6.79
C LEU A 50 -2.29 -1.53 -7.28
N ARG A 51 -2.83 -0.32 -7.14
CA ARG A 51 -4.11 0.06 -7.74
C ARG A 51 -3.94 0.13 -9.25
N ALA A 52 -4.66 -0.72 -9.96
CA ALA A 52 -4.79 -0.60 -11.41
C ALA A 52 -5.74 0.54 -11.77
N CYS A 53 -5.44 1.25 -12.86
CA CYS A 53 -6.42 2.13 -13.50
C CYS A 53 -7.56 1.28 -14.10
N GLU A 54 -8.74 1.86 -14.25
CA GLU A 54 -9.90 1.13 -14.79
C GLU A 54 -9.61 0.53 -16.17
N GLN A 55 -8.81 1.23 -17.00
CA GLN A 55 -8.37 0.74 -18.31
C GLN A 55 -7.43 -0.47 -18.24
N SER A 56 -6.79 -0.72 -17.10
CA SER A 56 -5.87 -1.84 -16.88
C SER A 56 -6.50 -3.00 -16.10
N ALA A 57 -7.76 -2.87 -15.68
CA ALA A 57 -8.50 -3.88 -14.94
C ALA A 57 -9.45 -4.72 -15.81
N GLN A 58 -9.48 -4.46 -17.13
CA GLN A 58 -10.23 -5.24 -18.13
C GLN A 58 -9.43 -6.43 -18.64
#